data_AF-K0SR95-F1
#
_entry.id   AF-K0SR95-F1
#
_cell.length_a   1.000
_cell.length_b   1.000
_cell.length_c   1.000
_cell.angle_alpha   90.00
_cell.angle_beta   90.00
_cell.angle_gamma   90.00
#
_symmetry.space_group_name_H-M   'P 1'
#
loop_
_entity.id
_entity.type
_entity.pdbx_description
1 polymer ?
#
loop_
_entity_poly.entity_id
_entity_poly.type
_entity_poly.pdbx_seq_one_letter_code
_entity_poly.pdbx_strand_id
1 'polypeptide(L)'
;MDELIDPSLLAMDHAAGETPSPDVSSSQSNDPVDSLLVGGRGGSADAKGRHLVGEDRGEQDKQADVWSDLNEELANLLLSNQLPQTAVSSLQNLLRENASLKEKNGKLKSLLGRSAKAQRDAKNELEQMKKMYEVCKADNDRLEKRVEVLANRPTHMDLLADFETNFDRAMLSIGGSEKKSQQSGGEDAAESSLSEPSMPLYDESPYGGNFNRVSGGDSLLLTELNEAKARIGHLESMNNAFQSQYHSLEHTHKSLLHEQQSVKNSLTNCQLELRMSKMETEHALRTIREKDAIVREMQLEINLVTQSAVDANRRAAEGLEVASQVKEDKEYVAGLEAKVVALQEWALASTESKRLTTDRCRGLEARVEELEGVVKKITSGDVEFKRLCSDGSLGADIAESVKSIASHKSAGLSGATSLASGNDNERILWTKSSSLVVGAGMVGQAQIELGQVQIEAYETVILRYKIDLTASDLDCYFSVLKGLVDDNPKTRRVADACFRGRHVQGGGGGDVTGAFAKQNACTLVWSNERSWVRPRTVKWTVEAIAVV
;
A
#
# COMPACT_ATOMS: atom_id res chain seq x y z
N MET A 1 59.88 22.15 -27.48
CA MET A 1 58.39 22.15 -27.57
C MET A 1 57.98 20.69 -27.58
N ASP A 2 58.21 19.90 -26.52
CA ASP A 2 57.90 20.09 -25.09
C ASP A 2 56.46 20.51 -24.83
N GLU A 3 55.62 19.49 -24.65
CA GLU A 3 54.48 19.40 -23.71
C GLU A 3 54.15 17.90 -23.58
N LEU A 4 54.66 17.22 -22.54
CA LEU A 4 53.99 16.93 -21.25
C LEU A 4 52.66 16.17 -21.39
N ILE A 5 52.74 14.84 -21.51
CA ILE A 5 51.65 13.91 -21.19
C ILE A 5 52.04 13.16 -19.92
N ASP A 6 51.17 13.26 -18.92
CA ASP A 6 51.31 12.73 -17.56
C ASP A 6 51.13 11.19 -17.53
N PRO A 7 52.10 10.39 -17.03
CA PRO A 7 52.04 8.94 -17.08
C PRO A 7 51.43 8.26 -15.84
N SER A 8 50.68 8.96 -14.97
CA SER A 8 50.24 8.40 -13.68
C SER A 8 48.87 7.68 -13.67
N LEU A 9 48.36 7.14 -14.78
CA LEU A 9 47.00 6.52 -14.85
C LEU A 9 46.97 5.09 -15.40
N LEU A 10 48.05 4.33 -15.22
CA LEU A 10 48.11 2.89 -15.56
C LEU A 10 48.64 2.08 -14.36
N ALA A 11 47.76 1.84 -13.38
CA ALA A 11 47.88 0.71 -12.46
C ALA A 11 46.55 0.48 -11.75
N MET A 12 46.27 -0.81 -11.54
CA MET A 12 45.14 -1.41 -10.80
C MET A 12 43.95 -1.84 -11.67
N ASP A 13 43.44 -3.04 -11.53
CA ASP A 13 44.05 -4.34 -11.27
C ASP A 13 42.98 -5.35 -11.68
N HIS A 14 43.41 -6.49 -12.20
CA HIS A 14 42.53 -7.60 -12.53
C HIS A 14 41.97 -8.23 -11.24
N ALA A 15 40.66 -8.20 -11.05
CA ALA A 15 39.96 -9.12 -10.13
C ALA A 15 38.66 -9.59 -10.77
N ALA A 16 38.77 -10.72 -11.49
CA ALA A 16 37.64 -11.50 -11.96
C ALA A 16 36.95 -12.16 -10.77
N GLY A 17 35.71 -11.74 -10.50
CA GLY A 17 34.79 -12.42 -9.59
C GLY A 17 33.61 -12.94 -10.39
N GLU A 18 33.66 -14.24 -10.72
CA GLU A 18 32.53 -14.98 -11.26
C GLU A 18 31.36 -14.96 -10.25
N THR A 19 30.18 -14.58 -10.72
CA THR A 19 28.92 -14.84 -10.02
C THR A 19 28.01 -15.68 -10.92
N PRO A 20 27.39 -16.75 -10.42
CA PRO A 20 26.67 -17.70 -11.24
C PRO A 20 25.27 -17.20 -11.61
N SER A 21 24.93 -17.36 -12.89
CA SER A 21 23.60 -17.19 -13.46
C SER A 21 22.59 -18.17 -12.84
N PRO A 22 21.34 -17.75 -12.55
CA PRO A 22 20.29 -18.69 -12.19
C PRO A 22 19.72 -19.38 -13.43
N ASP A 23 19.68 -20.71 -13.36
CA ASP A 23 19.12 -21.62 -14.35
C ASP A 23 17.68 -21.27 -14.75
N VAL A 24 17.49 -21.03 -16.05
CA VAL A 24 16.19 -21.03 -16.72
C VAL A 24 15.85 -22.49 -17.00
N SER A 25 15.01 -23.08 -16.14
CA SER A 25 14.43 -24.39 -16.40
C SER A 25 13.22 -24.25 -17.34
N SER A 26 13.46 -24.67 -18.58
CA SER A 26 12.48 -25.05 -19.58
C SER A 26 11.49 -26.07 -19.02
N SER A 27 10.20 -25.79 -19.07
CA SER A 27 9.14 -26.80 -18.98
C SER A 27 8.36 -26.84 -20.29
N GLN A 28 8.09 -28.08 -20.68
CA GLN A 28 7.81 -28.53 -22.03
C GLN A 28 6.42 -28.15 -22.52
N SER A 29 6.39 -27.89 -23.81
CA SER A 29 5.27 -28.04 -24.74
C SER A 29 4.46 -29.31 -24.51
N ASN A 30 3.14 -29.15 -24.42
CA ASN A 30 2.17 -30.17 -24.84
C ASN A 30 0.91 -29.44 -25.32
N ASP A 31 0.88 -29.14 -26.62
CA ASP A 31 -0.38 -29.09 -27.37
C ASP A 31 -0.75 -30.54 -27.76
N PRO A 32 -2.06 -30.84 -27.83
CA PRO A 32 -2.52 -31.37 -29.09
C PRO A 32 -3.70 -30.61 -29.66
N VAL A 33 -3.65 -30.58 -30.98
CA VAL A 33 -4.52 -29.87 -31.91
C VAL A 33 -5.89 -30.56 -32.02
N ASP A 34 -6.88 -29.71 -32.19
CA ASP A 34 -7.93 -29.78 -33.21
C ASP A 34 -9.28 -30.47 -32.94
N SER A 35 -10.29 -29.61 -33.19
CA SER A 35 -11.50 -29.85 -33.96
C SER A 35 -12.83 -30.01 -33.21
N LEU A 36 -13.79 -29.23 -33.74
CA LEU A 36 -15.25 -29.37 -33.71
C LEU A 36 -16.01 -28.69 -32.57
N LEU A 37 -16.52 -27.48 -32.86
CA LEU A 37 -17.96 -27.20 -33.08
C LEU A 37 -18.14 -25.66 -33.09
N VAL A 38 -18.47 -25.08 -34.24
CA VAL A 38 -19.84 -24.70 -34.65
C VAL A 38 -20.42 -23.58 -33.77
N GLY A 39 -20.76 -22.48 -34.44
CA GLY A 39 -21.14 -21.21 -33.82
C GLY A 39 -22.39 -21.24 -32.96
N GLY A 40 -22.46 -20.25 -32.08
CA GLY A 40 -23.61 -19.94 -31.26
C GLY A 40 -23.62 -18.46 -30.90
N ARG A 41 -24.44 -17.71 -31.64
CA ARG A 41 -24.91 -16.37 -31.28
C ARG A 41 -25.50 -16.37 -29.86
N GLY A 42 -25.24 -15.28 -29.13
CA GLY A 42 -26.23 -14.63 -28.25
C GLY A 42 -26.37 -15.23 -26.85
N GLY A 43 -26.34 -14.35 -25.84
CA GLY A 43 -26.81 -14.70 -24.51
C GLY A 43 -26.10 -13.94 -23.40
N SER A 44 -26.53 -12.70 -23.17
CA SER A 44 -26.45 -12.08 -21.85
C SER A 44 -27.12 -13.02 -20.84
N ALA A 45 -26.34 -13.49 -19.86
CA ALA A 45 -26.85 -14.26 -18.73
C ALA A 45 -26.16 -13.76 -17.46
N ASP A 46 -26.64 -12.62 -16.99
CA ASP A 46 -26.70 -12.31 -15.58
C ASP A 46 -27.55 -13.35 -14.84
N ALA A 47 -27.21 -13.59 -13.57
CA ALA A 47 -27.97 -14.35 -12.58
C ALA A 47 -28.03 -15.89 -12.73
N LYS A 48 -27.20 -16.59 -11.93
CA LYS A 48 -27.61 -17.63 -10.96
C LYS A 48 -26.37 -18.34 -10.40
N GLY A 49 -25.93 -17.89 -9.23
CA GLY A 49 -24.88 -18.52 -8.43
C GLY A 49 -25.09 -18.28 -6.93
N ARG A 50 -26.35 -18.44 -6.47
CA ARG A 50 -26.73 -18.42 -5.05
C ARG A 50 -27.80 -19.50 -4.82
N HIS A 51 -27.35 -20.73 -4.63
CA HIS A 51 -28.06 -21.77 -3.88
C HIS A 51 -27.01 -22.87 -3.67
N LEU A 52 -27.09 -23.59 -2.54
CA LEU A 52 -26.14 -24.62 -2.04
C LEU A 52 -25.13 -24.19 -0.95
N VAL A 53 -25.53 -23.31 -0.01
CA VAL A 53 -24.86 -23.21 1.33
C VAL A 53 -25.91 -23.11 2.43
N GLY A 54 -26.94 -23.96 2.38
CA GLY A 54 -28.14 -23.83 3.23
C GLY A 54 -28.39 -24.97 4.22
N GLU A 55 -27.92 -26.19 3.98
CA GLU A 55 -28.44 -27.37 4.70
C GLU A 55 -27.52 -27.94 5.79
N ASP A 56 -26.26 -27.50 5.88
CA ASP A 56 -25.27 -28.13 6.78
C ASP A 56 -25.17 -27.54 8.20
N ARG A 57 -25.96 -26.50 8.51
CA ARG A 57 -25.96 -25.89 9.86
C ARG A 57 -26.78 -26.68 10.88
N GLY A 58 -27.76 -27.47 10.44
CA GLY A 58 -28.64 -28.21 11.34
C GLY A 58 -28.00 -29.43 12.01
N GLU A 59 -26.96 -30.01 11.40
CA GLU A 59 -26.27 -31.18 11.96
C GLU A 59 -25.18 -30.80 12.99
N GLN A 60 -24.52 -29.65 12.83
CA GLN A 60 -23.50 -29.19 13.78
C GLN A 60 -24.08 -28.83 15.16
N ASP A 61 -25.28 -28.25 15.20
CA ASP A 61 -25.92 -27.90 16.47
C ASP A 61 -26.38 -29.15 17.24
N LYS A 62 -26.89 -30.18 16.54
CA LYS A 62 -27.25 -31.46 17.18
C LYS A 62 -26.04 -32.22 17.73
N GLN A 63 -24.89 -32.09 17.09
CA GLN A 63 -23.68 -32.74 17.56
C GLN A 63 -23.13 -32.03 18.80
N ALA A 64 -23.25 -30.69 18.89
CA ALA A 64 -22.82 -29.90 20.04
C ALA A 64 -23.57 -30.26 21.34
N ASP A 65 -24.88 -30.51 21.26
CA ASP A 65 -25.70 -30.91 22.40
C ASP A 65 -25.24 -32.27 22.96
N VAL A 66 -25.00 -33.26 22.09
CA VAL A 66 -24.52 -34.60 22.49
C VAL A 66 -23.17 -34.53 23.22
N TRP A 67 -22.26 -33.66 22.78
CA TRP A 67 -20.96 -33.46 23.46
C TRP A 67 -21.08 -32.73 24.80
N SER A 68 -22.14 -31.95 25.00
CA SER A 68 -22.38 -31.25 26.26
C SER A 68 -22.90 -32.22 27.33
N ASP A 69 -23.83 -33.10 26.95
CA ASP A 69 -24.38 -34.15 27.81
C ASP A 69 -23.28 -35.13 28.28
N LEU A 70 -22.40 -35.55 27.35
CA LEU A 70 -21.24 -36.40 27.66
C LEU A 70 -20.23 -35.73 28.62
N ASN A 71 -20.08 -34.41 28.56
CA ASN A 71 -19.19 -33.68 29.49
C ASN A 71 -19.81 -33.56 30.88
N GLU A 72 -21.13 -33.39 31.00
CA GLU A 72 -21.83 -33.43 32.29
C GLU A 72 -21.77 -34.81 32.93
N GLU A 73 -21.96 -35.87 32.14
CA GLU A 73 -21.87 -37.25 32.62
C GLU A 73 -20.44 -37.59 33.10
N LEU A 74 -19.43 -37.12 32.36
CA LEU A 74 -18.02 -37.25 32.75
C LEU A 74 -17.69 -36.45 34.02
N ALA A 75 -18.24 -35.24 34.17
CA ALA A 75 -18.07 -34.43 35.38
C ALA A 75 -18.73 -35.09 36.60
N ASN A 76 -19.91 -35.68 36.43
CA ASN A 76 -20.61 -36.44 37.48
C ASN A 76 -19.82 -37.71 37.88
N LEU A 77 -19.23 -38.42 36.92
CA LEU A 77 -18.35 -39.55 37.19
C LEU A 77 -17.10 -39.16 37.97
N LEU A 78 -16.48 -38.02 37.64
CA LEU A 78 -15.34 -37.47 38.37
C LEU A 78 -15.68 -37.06 39.81
N LEU A 79 -16.90 -36.56 40.05
CA LEU A 79 -17.38 -36.19 41.39
C LEU A 79 -17.76 -37.40 42.25
N SER A 80 -18.14 -38.51 41.63
CA SER A 80 -18.61 -39.72 42.34
C SER A 80 -17.52 -40.56 43.01
N ASN A 81 -16.22 -40.23 42.83
CA ASN A 81 -15.07 -40.98 43.37
C ASN A 81 -15.03 -42.49 43.03
N GLN A 82 -15.79 -42.95 42.03
CA GLN A 82 -15.85 -44.37 41.65
C GLN A 82 -14.69 -44.81 40.74
N LEU A 83 -13.86 -43.87 40.26
CA LEU A 83 -12.77 -44.14 39.33
C LEU A 83 -11.41 -44.23 40.05
N PRO A 84 -10.52 -45.16 39.63
CA PRO A 84 -9.14 -45.19 40.12
C PRO A 84 -8.42 -43.85 39.83
N GLN A 85 -7.60 -43.39 40.77
CA GLN A 85 -6.91 -42.09 40.67
C GLN A 85 -6.04 -41.94 39.41
N THR A 86 -5.50 -43.06 38.88
CA THR A 86 -4.76 -43.09 37.63
C THR A 86 -5.65 -42.82 36.42
N ALA A 87 -6.88 -43.35 36.39
CA ALA A 87 -7.86 -43.08 35.34
C ALA A 87 -8.35 -41.63 35.39
N VAL A 88 -8.54 -41.07 36.59
CA VAL A 88 -8.89 -39.66 36.81
C VAL A 88 -7.81 -38.74 36.23
N SER A 89 -6.53 -39.04 36.49
CA SER A 89 -5.40 -38.24 36.00
C SER A 89 -5.30 -38.27 34.47
N SER A 90 -5.49 -39.44 33.85
CA SER A 90 -5.52 -39.59 32.39
C SER A 90 -6.68 -38.83 31.75
N LEU A 91 -7.88 -38.89 32.35
CA LEU A 91 -9.05 -38.13 31.90
C LEU A 91 -8.84 -36.61 32.00
N GLN A 92 -8.24 -36.13 33.10
CA GLN A 92 -7.91 -34.71 33.25
C GLN A 92 -6.89 -34.22 32.22
N ASN A 93 -5.91 -35.06 31.85
CA ASN A 93 -4.95 -34.73 30.80
C ASN A 93 -5.62 -34.69 29.42
N LEU A 94 -6.47 -35.66 29.09
CA LEU A 94 -7.25 -35.68 27.85
C LEU A 94 -8.20 -34.48 27.73
N LEU A 95 -8.85 -34.07 28.83
CA LEU A 95 -9.70 -32.87 28.85
C LEU A 95 -8.89 -31.59 28.59
N ARG A 96 -7.70 -31.46 29.19
CA ARG A 96 -6.79 -30.33 28.92
C ARG A 96 -6.30 -30.32 27.47
N GLU A 97 -5.95 -31.48 26.93
CA GLU A 97 -5.54 -31.61 25.52
C GLU A 97 -6.69 -31.25 24.57
N ASN A 98 -7.91 -31.74 24.84
CA ASN A 98 -9.10 -31.42 24.05
C ASN A 98 -9.43 -29.92 24.08
N ALA A 99 -9.32 -29.27 25.25
CA ALA A 99 -9.46 -27.82 25.36
C ALA A 99 -8.40 -27.06 24.53
N SER A 100 -7.14 -27.51 24.58
CA SER A 100 -6.07 -26.95 23.75
C SER A 100 -6.33 -27.15 22.25
N LEU A 101 -6.82 -28.32 21.84
CA LEU A 101 -7.17 -28.62 20.45
C LEU A 101 -8.36 -27.78 19.98
N LYS A 102 -9.39 -27.57 20.82
CA LYS A 102 -10.50 -26.65 20.51
C LYS A 102 -10.02 -25.22 20.30
N GLU A 103 -9.09 -24.74 21.14
CA GLU A 103 -8.49 -23.41 20.98
C GLU A 103 -7.69 -23.31 19.67
N LYS A 104 -6.84 -24.30 19.37
CA LYS A 104 -6.07 -24.38 18.12
C LYS A 104 -6.98 -24.43 16.89
N ASN A 105 -8.08 -25.20 16.95
CA ASN A 105 -9.06 -25.28 15.87
C ASN A 105 -9.80 -23.93 15.69
N GLY A 106 -10.14 -23.24 16.79
CA GLY A 106 -10.68 -21.88 16.74
C GLY A 106 -9.73 -20.88 16.07
N LYS A 107 -8.43 -20.94 16.39
CA LYS A 107 -7.38 -20.13 15.74
C LYS A 107 -7.26 -20.45 14.26
N LEU A 108 -7.28 -21.72 13.87
CA LEU A 108 -7.26 -22.14 12.46
C LEU A 108 -8.47 -21.63 11.70
N LYS A 109 -9.69 -21.76 12.25
CA LYS A 109 -10.91 -21.20 11.63
C LYS A 109 -10.82 -19.69 11.46
N SER A 110 -10.30 -18.98 12.46
CA SER A 110 -10.06 -17.53 12.40
C SER A 110 -9.04 -17.16 11.31
N LEU A 111 -7.92 -17.89 11.22
CA LEU A 111 -6.91 -17.70 10.18
C LEU A 111 -7.46 -17.98 8.78
N LEU A 112 -8.23 -19.07 8.61
CA LEU A 112 -8.87 -19.41 7.35
C LEU A 112 -9.88 -18.33 6.94
N GLY A 113 -10.63 -17.79 7.90
CA GLY A 113 -11.55 -16.67 7.68
C GLY A 113 -10.84 -15.38 7.26
N ARG A 114 -9.71 -15.05 7.90
CA ARG A 114 -8.85 -13.91 7.53
C ARG A 114 -8.23 -14.10 6.15
N SER A 115 -7.75 -15.30 5.83
CA SER A 115 -7.20 -15.66 4.52
C SER A 115 -8.24 -15.53 3.41
N ALA A 116 -9.45 -16.08 3.62
CA ALA A 116 -10.56 -15.95 2.66
C ALA A 116 -11.00 -14.49 2.46
N LYS A 117 -10.93 -13.66 3.50
CA LYS A 117 -11.18 -12.22 3.40
C LYS A 117 -10.08 -11.52 2.59
N ALA A 118 -8.82 -11.76 2.92
CA ALA A 118 -7.68 -11.19 2.18
C ALA A 118 -7.71 -11.58 0.70
N GLN A 119 -8.10 -12.81 0.38
CA GLN A 119 -8.27 -13.26 -1.01
C GLN A 119 -9.40 -12.52 -1.75
N ARG A 120 -10.51 -12.21 -1.07
CA ARG A 120 -11.59 -11.38 -1.64
C ARG A 120 -11.14 -9.94 -1.84
N ASP A 121 -10.43 -9.37 -0.88
CA ASP A 121 -9.93 -7.99 -0.95
C ASP A 121 -8.93 -7.85 -2.10
N ALA A 122 -7.98 -8.80 -2.23
CA ALA A 122 -7.05 -8.86 -3.37
C ALA A 122 -7.78 -9.04 -4.73
N LYS A 123 -8.86 -9.82 -4.77
CA LYS A 123 -9.68 -9.95 -5.98
C LYS A 123 -10.36 -8.61 -6.35
N ASN A 124 -10.90 -7.91 -5.37
CA ASN A 124 -11.54 -6.60 -5.58
C ASN A 124 -10.52 -5.54 -6.03
N GLU A 125 -9.33 -5.52 -5.45
CA GLU A 125 -8.23 -4.64 -5.87
C GLU A 125 -7.79 -4.95 -7.30
N LEU A 126 -7.68 -6.23 -7.68
CA LEU A 126 -7.38 -6.65 -9.04
C LEU A 126 -8.47 -6.19 -10.04
N GLU A 127 -9.75 -6.31 -9.67
CA GLU A 127 -10.86 -5.81 -10.49
C GLU A 127 -10.83 -4.27 -10.63
N GLN A 128 -10.49 -3.55 -9.57
CA GLN A 128 -10.32 -2.10 -9.61
C GLN A 128 -9.14 -1.68 -10.51
N MET A 129 -8.00 -2.37 -10.39
CA MET A 129 -6.82 -2.13 -11.24
C MET A 129 -7.12 -2.43 -12.71
N LYS A 130 -7.84 -3.51 -13.01
CA LYS A 130 -8.32 -3.79 -14.37
C LYS A 130 -9.20 -2.67 -14.90
N LYS A 131 -10.12 -2.14 -14.09
CA LYS A 131 -10.98 -1.02 -14.49
C LYS A 131 -10.17 0.24 -14.80
N MET A 132 -9.18 0.57 -13.97
CA MET A 132 -8.29 1.71 -14.26
C MET A 132 -7.46 1.48 -15.52
N TYR A 133 -6.96 0.26 -15.72
CA TYR A 133 -6.21 -0.10 -16.93
C TYR A 133 -7.04 0.09 -18.20
N GLU A 134 -8.31 -0.35 -18.22
CA GLU A 134 -9.20 -0.15 -19.36
C GLU A 134 -9.47 1.35 -19.64
N VAL A 135 -9.59 2.18 -18.60
CA VAL A 135 -9.72 3.64 -18.77
C VAL A 135 -8.46 4.23 -19.38
N CYS A 136 -7.28 3.91 -18.83
CA CYS A 136 -6.01 4.38 -19.37
C CYS A 136 -5.78 3.91 -20.81
N LYS A 137 -6.19 2.67 -21.13
CA LYS A 137 -6.12 2.12 -22.49
C LYS A 137 -7.02 2.89 -23.45
N ALA A 138 -8.27 3.17 -23.06
CA ALA A 138 -9.19 3.97 -23.88
C ALA A 138 -8.66 5.40 -24.12
N ASP A 139 -8.03 6.01 -23.12
CA ASP A 139 -7.39 7.32 -23.27
C ASP A 139 -6.15 7.25 -24.18
N ASN A 140 -5.37 6.17 -24.11
CA ASN A 140 -4.24 5.95 -25.01
C ASN A 140 -4.70 5.79 -26.46
N ASP A 141 -5.73 4.97 -26.72
CA ASP A 141 -6.33 4.81 -28.05
C ASP A 141 -6.87 6.15 -28.59
N ARG A 142 -7.41 7.00 -27.71
CA ARG A 142 -7.88 8.35 -28.07
C ARG A 142 -6.72 9.29 -28.41
N LEU A 143 -5.62 9.21 -27.67
CA LEU A 143 -4.41 9.99 -27.95
C LEU A 143 -3.74 9.53 -29.24
N GLU A 144 -3.65 8.23 -29.47
CA GLU A 144 -3.12 7.65 -30.70
C GLU A 144 -3.90 8.14 -31.93
N LYS A 145 -5.24 8.12 -31.88
CA LYS A 145 -6.08 8.71 -32.94
C LYS A 145 -5.81 10.20 -33.16
N ARG A 146 -5.55 10.97 -32.10
CA ARG A 146 -5.21 12.40 -32.22
C ARG A 146 -3.84 12.60 -32.86
N VAL A 147 -2.87 11.78 -32.49
CA VAL A 147 -1.53 11.78 -33.08
C VAL A 147 -1.61 11.41 -34.56
N GLU A 148 -2.38 10.39 -34.92
CA GLU A 148 -2.61 10.00 -36.32
C GLU A 148 -3.25 11.15 -37.13
N VAL A 149 -4.25 11.84 -36.59
CA VAL A 149 -4.84 13.03 -37.23
C VAL A 149 -3.83 14.16 -37.41
N LEU A 150 -2.93 14.36 -36.44
CA LEU A 150 -1.87 15.37 -36.54
C LEU A 150 -0.76 14.97 -37.53
N ALA A 151 -0.42 13.68 -37.59
CA ALA A 151 0.57 13.13 -38.51
C ALA A 151 0.06 13.18 -39.96
N ASN A 152 -1.23 12.90 -40.18
CA ASN A 152 -1.89 12.96 -41.49
C ASN A 152 -2.32 14.38 -41.88
N ARG A 153 -2.04 15.39 -41.06
CA ARG A 153 -2.38 16.77 -41.39
C ARG A 153 -1.45 17.24 -42.53
N PRO A 154 -2.00 17.84 -43.60
CA PRO A 154 -1.18 18.40 -44.67
C PRO A 154 -0.11 19.31 -44.09
N THR A 155 1.14 19.04 -44.44
CA THR A 155 2.23 19.88 -43.97
C THR A 155 2.13 21.25 -44.62
N HIS A 156 2.77 22.25 -44.02
CA HIS A 156 2.84 23.58 -44.63
C HIS A 156 3.44 23.53 -46.04
N MET A 157 4.33 22.57 -46.32
CA MET A 157 4.91 22.37 -47.64
C MET A 157 3.91 21.79 -48.63
N ASP A 158 3.06 20.84 -48.21
CA ASP A 158 2.01 20.29 -49.06
C ASP A 158 0.97 21.37 -49.42
N LEU A 159 0.59 22.19 -48.43
CA LEU A 159 -0.28 23.33 -48.66
C LEU A 159 0.35 24.35 -49.63
N LEU A 160 1.65 24.64 -49.51
CA LEU A 160 2.34 25.52 -50.44
C LEU A 160 2.39 24.94 -51.86
N ALA A 161 2.61 23.63 -52.01
CA ALA A 161 2.57 22.96 -53.32
C ALA A 161 1.15 23.00 -53.93
N ASP A 162 0.11 22.82 -53.11
CA ASP A 162 -1.28 22.99 -53.53
C ASP A 162 -1.59 24.45 -53.90
N PHE A 163 -1.04 25.42 -53.16
CA PHE A 163 -1.17 26.84 -53.50
C PHE A 163 -0.48 27.16 -54.83
N GLU A 164 0.75 26.66 -55.06
CA GLU A 164 1.50 26.87 -56.28
C GLU A 164 0.79 26.23 -57.48
N THR A 165 0.35 24.97 -57.37
CA THR A 165 -0.40 24.31 -58.45
C THR A 165 -1.75 24.98 -58.74
N ASN A 166 -2.47 25.43 -57.72
CA ASN A 166 -3.70 26.21 -57.93
C ASN A 166 -3.43 27.60 -58.50
N PHE A 167 -2.33 28.24 -58.09
CA PHE A 167 -1.90 29.53 -58.61
C PHE A 167 -1.50 29.44 -60.08
N ASP A 168 -0.72 28.43 -60.46
CA ASP A 168 -0.35 28.14 -61.85
C ASP A 168 -1.59 27.82 -62.69
N ARG A 169 -2.52 27.02 -62.16
CA ARG A 169 -3.79 26.73 -62.84
C ARG A 169 -4.63 28.00 -63.03
N ALA A 170 -4.68 28.90 -62.05
CA ALA A 170 -5.37 30.19 -62.18
C ALA A 170 -4.67 31.12 -63.19
N MET A 171 -3.34 31.15 -63.20
CA MET A 171 -2.54 31.94 -64.16
C MET A 171 -2.73 31.43 -65.59
N LEU A 172 -2.72 30.11 -65.79
CA LEU A 172 -3.03 29.50 -67.09
C LEU A 172 -4.47 29.74 -67.52
N SER A 173 -5.42 29.76 -66.57
CA SER A 173 -6.83 30.10 -66.84
C SER A 173 -7.01 31.58 -67.23
N ILE A 174 -6.16 32.49 -66.74
CA ILE A 174 -6.18 33.91 -67.13
C ILE A 174 -5.52 34.12 -68.51
N GLY A 175 -4.41 33.43 -68.79
CA GLY A 175 -3.65 33.54 -70.05
C GLY A 175 -4.31 32.88 -71.28
N GLY A 176 -5.31 32.01 -71.08
CA GLY A 176 -6.04 31.35 -72.17
C GLY A 176 -7.22 32.13 -72.76
N SER A 177 -7.56 33.30 -72.23
CA SER A 177 -8.82 33.98 -72.53
C SER A 177 -8.82 34.91 -73.76
N GLU A 178 -7.74 35.00 -74.54
CA GLU A 178 -7.70 35.87 -75.73
C GLU A 178 -8.24 35.24 -77.03
N LYS A 179 -8.73 33.99 -77.04
CA LYS A 179 -9.44 33.47 -78.22
C LYS A 179 -10.74 32.76 -77.87
N LYS A 180 -11.82 33.46 -78.27
CA LYS A 180 -13.22 33.05 -78.37
C LYS A 180 -14.03 33.05 -77.07
N SER A 181 -14.76 34.15 -76.95
CA SER A 181 -16.12 34.24 -76.43
C SER A 181 -17.00 33.00 -76.68
N GLN A 182 -17.96 32.79 -75.78
CA GLN A 182 -19.06 31.81 -75.75
C GLN A 182 -18.64 30.45 -75.15
N GLN A 183 -19.26 29.87 -74.12
CA GLN A 183 -20.59 30.10 -73.56
C GLN A 183 -20.71 29.32 -72.24
N SER A 184 -21.53 29.89 -71.37
CA SER A 184 -22.18 29.35 -70.18
C SER A 184 -22.60 27.87 -70.23
N GLY A 185 -22.21 27.13 -69.18
CA GLY A 185 -23.15 26.41 -68.31
C GLY A 185 -23.62 25.01 -68.71
N GLY A 186 -23.40 24.06 -67.78
CA GLY A 186 -24.41 23.06 -67.42
C GLY A 186 -24.43 21.74 -68.20
N GLU A 187 -24.29 20.66 -67.42
CA GLU A 187 -25.02 19.38 -67.52
C GLU A 187 -24.63 18.33 -68.58
N ASP A 188 -24.25 17.17 -68.02
CA ASP A 188 -24.62 15.79 -68.37
C ASP A 188 -24.20 15.07 -69.67
N ALA A 189 -23.68 13.86 -69.41
CA ALA A 189 -24.01 12.56 -70.01
C ALA A 189 -23.99 12.34 -71.54
N ALA A 190 -23.20 11.31 -71.90
CA ALA A 190 -23.47 10.27 -72.91
C ALA A 190 -23.52 10.63 -74.41
N GLU A 191 -23.01 9.68 -75.21
CA GLU A 191 -23.14 9.54 -76.68
C GLU A 191 -22.40 10.62 -77.50
N SER A 192 -21.97 10.47 -78.75
CA SER A 192 -21.74 9.40 -79.72
C SER A 192 -21.07 10.09 -80.93
N SER A 193 -20.18 9.39 -81.63
CA SER A 193 -19.95 9.45 -83.10
C SER A 193 -19.43 10.71 -83.85
N LEU A 194 -18.45 10.42 -84.72
CA LEU A 194 -18.24 10.90 -86.11
C LEU A 194 -17.79 12.35 -86.37
N SER A 195 -16.60 12.51 -86.97
CA SER A 195 -16.43 12.79 -88.42
C SER A 195 -14.99 13.27 -88.75
N GLU A 196 -14.40 12.70 -89.80
CA GLU A 196 -13.25 13.23 -90.56
C GLU A 196 -13.52 14.66 -91.08
N PRO A 197 -12.48 15.38 -91.56
CA PRO A 197 -12.40 15.51 -93.01
C PRO A 197 -10.99 15.46 -93.60
N SER A 198 -10.96 14.88 -94.80
CA SER A 198 -9.89 14.83 -95.80
C SER A 198 -9.57 16.21 -96.41
N MET A 199 -8.34 16.38 -96.88
CA MET A 199 -7.92 17.46 -97.80
C MET A 199 -7.12 16.86 -98.97
N PRO A 200 -7.63 16.96 -100.22
CA PRO A 200 -6.93 16.62 -101.47
C PRO A 200 -6.37 17.89 -102.14
N LEU A 201 -5.32 17.80 -102.98
CA LEU A 201 -4.85 18.95 -103.77
C LEU A 201 -4.16 18.52 -105.10
N TYR A 202 -4.92 18.65 -106.21
CA TYR A 202 -4.60 18.80 -107.66
C TYR A 202 -3.66 17.80 -108.35
N ASP A 203 -3.99 17.08 -109.44
CA ASP A 203 -4.88 17.19 -110.62
C ASP A 203 -4.43 18.05 -111.83
N GLU A 204 -4.30 17.31 -112.94
CA GLU A 204 -4.25 17.52 -114.41
C GLU A 204 -3.79 18.83 -115.10
N SER A 205 -3.00 18.68 -116.18
CA SER A 205 -3.56 18.66 -117.57
C SER A 205 -2.51 18.53 -118.71
N PRO A 206 -2.94 18.20 -119.96
CA PRO A 206 -2.19 17.39 -120.92
C PRO A 206 -1.89 18.06 -122.28
N TYR A 207 -0.86 17.60 -122.99
CA TYR A 207 -0.72 17.57 -124.46
C TYR A 207 0.33 16.48 -124.76
N GLY A 208 0.10 15.45 -125.56
CA GLY A 208 -0.27 15.49 -126.97
C GLY A 208 1.00 15.40 -127.83
N GLY A 209 1.43 14.19 -128.20
CA GLY A 209 2.68 14.00 -128.95
C GLY A 209 2.88 12.59 -129.48
N ASN A 210 2.15 12.29 -130.56
CA ASN A 210 2.21 11.06 -131.34
C ASN A 210 3.56 10.95 -132.07
N PHE A 211 4.43 9.98 -131.75
CA PHE A 211 5.50 9.55 -132.65
C PHE A 211 5.62 8.03 -132.69
N ASN A 212 5.49 7.54 -133.92
CA ASN A 212 5.43 6.15 -134.33
C ASN A 212 6.79 5.80 -134.95
N ARG A 213 7.26 4.57 -134.68
CA ARG A 213 8.36 3.81 -135.36
C ARG A 213 9.81 4.21 -135.07
N VAL A 214 10.54 3.34 -134.34
CA VAL A 214 11.82 2.67 -134.70
C VAL A 214 11.99 1.47 -133.74
N SER A 215 11.41 0.30 -133.96
CA SER A 215 12.04 -0.88 -134.60
C SER A 215 13.57 -0.96 -134.45
N GLY A 216 14.05 -1.68 -133.42
CA GLY A 216 15.41 -2.25 -133.40
C GLY A 216 16.26 -2.06 -132.13
N GLY A 217 15.76 -1.39 -131.08
CA GLY A 217 16.51 -1.14 -129.82
C GLY A 217 15.76 -1.45 -128.52
N ASP A 218 14.49 -1.84 -128.58
CA ASP A 218 13.57 -1.93 -127.42
C ASP A 218 13.93 -3.01 -126.39
N SER A 219 14.74 -4.01 -126.76
CA SER A 219 15.20 -5.03 -125.80
C SER A 219 16.18 -4.45 -124.77
N LEU A 220 17.10 -3.57 -125.20
CA LEU A 220 18.09 -2.96 -124.31
C LEU A 220 17.46 -1.93 -123.37
N LEU A 221 16.54 -1.11 -123.87
CA LEU A 221 15.79 -0.15 -123.05
C LEU A 221 14.87 -0.86 -122.05
N LEU A 222 14.26 -2.00 -122.41
CA LEU A 222 13.45 -2.77 -121.47
C LEU A 222 14.32 -3.44 -120.41
N THR A 223 15.54 -3.90 -120.74
CA THR A 223 16.49 -4.41 -119.73
C THR A 223 16.99 -3.30 -118.81
N GLU A 224 17.32 -2.12 -119.32
CA GLU A 224 17.72 -0.97 -118.50
C GLU A 224 16.58 -0.47 -117.63
N LEU A 225 15.34 -0.48 -118.14
CA LEU A 225 14.15 -0.11 -117.37
C LEU A 225 13.83 -1.14 -116.28
N ASN A 226 13.99 -2.43 -116.57
CA ASN A 226 13.86 -3.49 -115.58
C ASN A 226 14.97 -3.40 -114.52
N GLU A 227 16.20 -3.08 -114.90
CA GLU A 227 17.31 -2.86 -113.97
C GLU A 227 17.07 -1.61 -113.10
N ALA A 228 16.63 -0.50 -113.70
CA ALA A 228 16.28 0.72 -112.98
C ALA A 228 15.13 0.46 -111.99
N LYS A 229 14.12 -0.32 -112.39
CA LYS A 229 13.02 -0.74 -111.52
C LYS A 229 13.50 -1.62 -110.37
N ALA A 230 14.43 -2.54 -110.62
CA ALA A 230 15.05 -3.36 -109.57
C ALA A 230 15.87 -2.51 -108.59
N ARG A 231 16.61 -1.51 -109.07
CA ARG A 231 17.34 -0.54 -108.23
C ARG A 231 16.39 0.31 -107.39
N ILE A 232 15.30 0.81 -107.98
CA ILE A 232 14.26 1.56 -107.25
C ILE A 232 13.64 0.68 -106.17
N GLY A 233 13.23 -0.54 -106.50
CA GLY A 233 12.66 -1.47 -105.51
C GLY A 233 13.65 -1.83 -104.39
N HIS A 234 14.95 -1.94 -104.69
CA HIS A 234 15.98 -2.10 -103.67
C HIS A 234 16.13 -0.87 -102.77
N LEU A 235 16.13 0.34 -103.34
CA LEU A 235 16.17 1.60 -102.59
C LEU A 235 14.91 1.79 -101.72
N GLU A 236 13.73 1.45 -102.23
CA GLU A 236 12.48 1.47 -101.47
C GLU A 236 12.52 0.48 -100.31
N SER A 237 13.00 -0.74 -100.53
CA SER A 237 13.22 -1.73 -99.47
C SER A 237 14.19 -1.23 -98.40
N MET A 238 15.30 -0.61 -98.82
CA MET A 238 16.28 -0.02 -97.92
C MET A 238 15.70 1.17 -97.13
N ASN A 239 14.91 2.03 -97.78
CA ASN A 239 14.22 3.14 -97.13
C ASN A 239 13.19 2.64 -96.10
N ASN A 240 12.41 1.62 -96.45
CA ASN A 240 11.47 0.97 -95.52
C ASN A 240 12.22 0.33 -94.34
N ALA A 241 13.36 -0.31 -94.59
CA ALA A 241 14.22 -0.85 -93.53
C ALA A 241 14.74 0.26 -92.61
N PHE A 242 15.25 1.37 -93.15
CA PHE A 242 15.69 2.52 -92.35
C PHE A 242 14.55 3.17 -91.56
N GLN A 243 13.36 3.30 -92.14
CA GLN A 243 12.19 3.80 -91.43
C GLN A 243 11.81 2.85 -90.29
N SER A 244 11.77 1.53 -90.51
CA SER A 244 11.47 0.57 -89.44
C SER A 244 12.49 0.61 -88.30
N GLN A 245 13.79 0.76 -88.64
CA GLN A 245 14.86 0.93 -87.66
C GLN A 245 14.70 2.24 -86.88
N TYR A 246 14.35 3.33 -87.55
CA TYR A 246 14.10 4.62 -86.92
C TYR A 246 12.94 4.53 -85.92
N HIS A 247 11.79 3.96 -86.31
CA HIS A 247 10.64 3.80 -85.41
C HIS A 247 10.97 2.90 -84.21
N SER A 248 11.75 1.83 -84.43
CA SER A 248 12.24 0.95 -83.36
C SER A 248 13.17 1.71 -82.39
N LEU A 249 14.10 2.52 -82.93
CA LEU A 249 15.00 3.35 -82.13
C LEU A 249 14.23 4.43 -81.35
N GLU A 250 13.22 5.03 -81.95
CA GLU A 250 12.36 6.02 -81.29
C GLU A 250 11.56 5.38 -80.15
N HIS A 251 10.99 4.19 -80.38
CA HIS A 251 10.26 3.45 -79.35
C HIS A 251 11.18 3.06 -78.17
N THR A 252 12.38 2.53 -78.46
CA THR A 252 13.37 2.19 -77.42
C THR A 252 13.82 3.44 -76.65
N HIS A 253 14.01 4.57 -77.32
CA HIS A 253 14.34 5.84 -76.66
C HIS A 253 13.21 6.32 -75.73
N LYS A 254 11.95 6.30 -76.18
CA LYS A 254 10.78 6.64 -75.35
C LYS A 254 10.64 5.71 -74.14
N SER A 255 10.86 4.41 -74.34
CA SER A 255 10.86 3.42 -73.25
C SER A 255 11.94 3.72 -72.21
N LEU A 256 13.16 4.05 -72.65
CA LEU A 256 14.28 4.38 -71.77
C LEU A 256 14.05 5.67 -70.99
N LEU A 257 13.45 6.69 -71.60
CA LEU A 257 13.04 7.91 -70.90
C LEU A 257 11.98 7.64 -69.83
N HIS A 258 11.01 6.76 -70.11
CA HIS A 258 10.00 6.38 -69.13
C HIS A 258 10.60 5.61 -67.95
N GLU A 259 11.52 4.68 -68.22
CA GLU A 259 12.26 3.95 -67.19
C GLU A 259 13.13 4.91 -66.34
N GLN A 260 13.83 5.84 -66.98
CA GLN A 260 14.61 6.88 -66.28
C GLN A 260 13.74 7.71 -65.34
N GLN A 261 12.55 8.12 -65.79
CA GLN A 261 11.61 8.88 -64.96
C GLN A 261 11.04 8.02 -63.81
N SER A 262 10.75 6.75 -64.06
CA SER A 262 10.29 5.79 -63.04
C SER A 262 11.34 5.57 -61.95
N VAL A 263 12.61 5.38 -62.33
CA VAL A 263 13.74 5.26 -61.39
C VAL A 263 13.94 6.55 -60.60
N LYS A 264 13.82 7.72 -61.25
CA LYS A 264 13.91 9.01 -60.57
C LYS A 264 12.82 9.17 -59.50
N ASN A 265 11.57 8.83 -59.83
CA ASN A 265 10.45 8.87 -58.88
C ASN A 265 10.65 7.88 -57.73
N SER A 266 11.15 6.67 -58.03
CA SER A 266 11.45 5.66 -57.00
C SER A 266 12.56 6.14 -56.06
N LEU A 267 13.60 6.77 -56.60
CA LEU A 267 14.69 7.36 -55.81
C LEU A 267 14.19 8.47 -54.88
N THR A 268 13.32 9.37 -55.37
CA THR A 268 12.75 10.43 -54.53
C THR A 268 11.85 9.87 -53.43
N ASN A 269 11.08 8.81 -53.72
CA ASN A 269 10.27 8.13 -52.70
C ASN A 269 11.14 7.49 -51.62
N CYS A 270 12.18 6.73 -51.99
CA CYS A 270 13.10 6.14 -51.03
C CYS A 270 13.85 7.22 -50.19
N GLN A 271 14.17 8.37 -50.78
CA GLN A 271 14.77 9.49 -50.03
C GLN A 271 13.80 10.08 -49.00
N LEU A 272 12.51 10.18 -49.34
CA LEU A 272 11.48 10.64 -48.42
C LEU A 272 11.24 9.64 -47.29
N GLU A 273 11.13 8.35 -47.60
CA GLU A 273 11.04 7.27 -46.60
C GLU A 273 12.22 7.28 -45.63
N LEU A 274 13.45 7.45 -46.14
CA LEU A 274 14.64 7.57 -45.30
C LEU A 274 14.57 8.79 -44.37
N ARG A 275 14.04 9.92 -44.85
CA ARG A 275 13.89 11.14 -44.04
C ARG A 275 12.84 10.97 -42.95
N MET A 276 11.71 10.31 -43.25
CA MET A 276 10.68 10.00 -42.26
C MET A 276 11.21 9.05 -41.19
N SER A 277 11.87 7.96 -41.60
CA SER A 277 12.47 6.99 -40.67
C SER A 277 13.52 7.64 -39.75
N LYS A 278 14.34 8.56 -40.27
CA LYS A 278 15.27 9.36 -39.44
C LYS A 278 14.53 10.24 -38.42
N MET A 279 13.46 10.90 -38.83
CA MET A 279 12.68 11.75 -37.92
C MET A 279 11.99 10.93 -36.82
N GLU A 280 11.44 9.76 -37.16
CA GLU A 280 10.82 8.83 -36.21
C GLU A 280 11.83 8.29 -35.19
N THR A 281 13.02 7.88 -35.64
CA THR A 281 14.09 7.42 -34.75
C THR A 281 14.62 8.53 -33.85
N GLU A 282 14.78 9.75 -34.35
CA GLU A 282 15.14 10.92 -33.54
C GLU A 282 14.07 11.28 -32.50
N HIS A 283 12.79 11.15 -32.85
CA HIS A 283 11.68 11.33 -31.92
C HIS A 283 11.67 10.26 -30.83
N ALA A 284 11.86 8.99 -31.19
CA ALA A 284 11.98 7.89 -30.23
C ALA A 284 13.16 8.11 -29.27
N LEU A 285 14.33 8.53 -29.78
CA LEU A 285 15.50 8.83 -28.95
C LEU A 285 15.27 10.01 -28.00
N ARG A 286 14.56 11.07 -28.42
CA ARG A 286 14.16 12.17 -27.51
C ARG A 286 13.25 11.67 -26.40
N THR A 287 12.25 10.87 -26.74
CA THR A 287 11.32 10.28 -25.77
C THR A 287 12.05 9.39 -24.75
N ILE A 288 13.03 8.60 -25.21
CA ILE A 288 13.86 7.77 -24.31
C ILE A 288 14.67 8.65 -23.35
N ARG A 289 15.32 9.72 -23.84
CA ARG A 289 16.08 10.64 -22.99
C ARG A 289 15.21 11.36 -21.95
N GLU A 290 13.98 11.72 -22.30
CA GLU A 290 13.01 12.30 -21.37
C GLU A 290 12.61 11.30 -20.28
N LYS A 291 12.32 10.05 -20.66
CA LYS A 291 12.04 8.97 -19.69
C LYS A 291 13.24 8.69 -18.78
N ASP A 292 14.46 8.69 -19.31
CA ASP A 292 15.68 8.52 -18.51
C ASP A 292 15.89 9.69 -17.53
N ALA A 293 15.47 10.91 -17.88
CA ALA A 293 15.50 12.05 -16.97
C ALA A 293 14.50 11.89 -15.83
N ILE A 294 13.27 11.46 -16.13
CA ILE A 294 12.22 11.17 -15.14
C ILE A 294 12.67 10.06 -14.19
N VAL A 295 13.24 8.97 -14.70
CA VAL A 295 13.74 7.86 -13.86
C VAL A 295 14.85 8.33 -12.92
N ARG A 296 15.77 9.20 -13.40
CA ARG A 296 16.80 9.80 -12.55
C ARG A 296 16.22 10.68 -11.46
N GLU A 297 15.20 11.49 -11.75
CA GLU A 297 14.50 12.32 -10.77
C GLU A 297 13.79 11.46 -9.71
N MET A 298 13.04 10.44 -10.14
CA MET A 298 12.41 9.49 -9.22
C MET A 298 13.43 8.78 -8.32
N GLN A 299 14.60 8.42 -8.85
CA GLN A 299 15.66 7.81 -8.04
C GLN A 299 16.23 8.79 -7.00
N LEU A 300 16.34 10.08 -7.31
CA LEU A 300 16.75 11.10 -6.34
C LEU A 300 15.71 11.26 -5.23
N GLU A 301 14.42 11.24 -5.56
CA GLU A 301 13.34 11.28 -4.56
C GLU A 301 13.36 10.05 -3.65
N ILE A 302 13.53 8.85 -4.21
CA ILE A 302 13.68 7.61 -3.45
C ILE A 302 14.86 7.72 -2.49
N ASN A 303 16.01 8.21 -2.96
CA ASN A 303 17.20 8.39 -2.13
C ASN A 303 16.94 9.39 -1.00
N LEU A 304 16.25 10.50 -1.27
CA LEU A 304 15.92 11.52 -0.28
C LEU A 304 14.96 10.97 0.79
N VAL A 305 13.91 10.26 0.38
CA VAL A 305 12.94 9.63 1.30
C VAL A 305 13.63 8.56 2.14
N THR A 306 14.48 7.74 1.53
CA THR A 306 15.25 6.70 2.22
C THR A 306 16.19 7.32 3.26
N GLN A 307 16.93 8.37 2.87
CA GLN A 307 17.80 9.10 3.79
C GLN A 307 17.00 9.72 4.95
N SER A 308 15.87 10.37 4.66
CA SER A 308 14.99 10.93 5.68
C SER A 308 14.44 9.87 6.63
N ALA A 309 14.12 8.66 6.14
CA ALA A 309 13.66 7.55 6.96
C ALA A 309 14.78 7.01 7.86
N VAL A 310 16.00 6.88 7.33
CA VAL A 310 17.19 6.50 8.11
C VAL A 310 17.47 7.52 9.21
N ASP A 311 17.41 8.82 8.91
CA ASP A 311 17.64 9.88 9.89
C ASP A 311 16.51 9.96 10.94
N ALA A 312 15.26 9.66 10.55
CA ALA A 312 14.15 9.55 11.49
C ALA A 312 14.32 8.35 12.45
N ASN A 313 14.75 7.20 11.92
CA ASN A 313 15.05 6.02 12.73
C ASN A 313 16.24 6.26 13.67
N ARG A 314 17.28 6.95 13.20
CA ARG A 314 18.42 7.36 14.04
C ARG A 314 17.96 8.23 15.21
N ARG A 315 17.18 9.28 14.95
CA ARG A 315 16.62 10.15 15.99
C ARG A 315 15.70 9.40 16.96
N ALA A 316 14.91 8.44 16.47
CA ALA A 316 14.07 7.60 17.32
C ALA A 316 14.90 6.69 18.24
N ALA A 317 16.01 6.13 17.74
CA ALA A 317 16.93 5.32 18.53
C ALA A 317 17.63 6.17 19.61
N GLU A 318 18.15 7.35 19.25
CA GLU A 318 18.73 8.31 20.19
C GLU A 318 17.71 8.74 21.26
N GLY A 319 16.45 8.98 20.86
CA GLY A 319 15.38 9.32 21.79
C GLY A 319 15.01 8.18 22.76
N LEU A 320 15.14 6.92 22.33
CA LEU A 320 14.93 5.75 23.18
C LEU A 320 16.06 5.62 24.23
N GLU A 321 17.30 5.88 23.83
CA GLU A 321 18.46 5.86 24.73
C GLU A 321 18.33 6.92 25.82
N VAL A 322 17.95 8.16 25.44
CA VAL A 322 17.67 9.24 26.41
C VAL A 322 16.53 8.87 27.35
N ALA A 323 15.45 8.25 26.85
CA ALA A 323 14.34 7.80 27.68
C ALA A 323 14.75 6.69 28.66
N SER A 324 15.66 5.78 28.25
CA SER A 324 16.25 4.77 29.14
C SER A 324 17.06 5.42 30.25
N GLN A 325 17.92 6.39 29.91
CA GLN A 325 18.73 7.12 30.90
C GLN A 325 17.85 7.84 31.93
N VAL A 326 16.78 8.51 31.48
CA VAL A 326 15.83 9.19 32.39
C VAL A 326 15.14 8.19 33.34
N LYS A 327 14.89 6.97 32.89
CA LYS A 327 14.30 5.93 33.73
C LYS A 327 15.29 5.46 34.80
N GLU A 328 16.55 5.23 34.44
CA GLU A 328 17.61 4.88 35.38
C GLU A 328 17.83 5.99 36.42
N ASP A 329 17.86 7.25 35.99
CA ASP A 329 17.99 8.41 36.88
C ASP A 329 16.79 8.50 37.84
N LYS A 330 15.58 8.23 37.36
CA LYS A 330 14.38 8.22 38.19
C LYS A 330 14.40 7.10 39.23
N GLU A 331 14.85 5.90 38.86
CA GLU A 331 15.03 4.78 39.78
C GLU A 331 16.11 5.10 40.83
N TYR A 332 17.19 5.76 40.42
CA TYR A 332 18.23 6.24 41.32
C TYR A 332 17.71 7.28 42.32
N VAL A 333 16.94 8.27 41.86
CA VAL A 333 16.30 9.29 42.72
C VAL A 333 15.33 8.64 43.70
N ALA A 334 14.46 7.73 43.24
CA ALA A 334 13.53 7.01 44.12
C ALA A 334 14.29 6.19 45.18
N GLY A 335 15.42 5.58 44.83
CA GLY A 335 16.30 4.90 45.76
C GLY A 335 16.94 5.82 46.80
N LEU A 336 17.28 7.05 46.42
CA LEU A 336 17.77 8.09 47.35
C LEU A 336 16.66 8.59 48.28
N GLU A 337 15.46 8.85 47.75
CA GLU A 337 14.30 9.26 48.53
C GLU A 337 13.92 8.21 49.58
N ALA A 338 13.91 6.92 49.20
CA ALA A 338 13.67 5.82 50.13
C ALA A 338 14.72 5.78 51.26
N LYS A 339 16.00 6.04 50.97
CA LYS A 339 17.06 6.14 51.99
C LYS A 339 16.86 7.35 52.91
N VAL A 340 16.44 8.49 52.37
CA VAL A 340 16.14 9.70 53.16
C VAL A 340 14.97 9.45 54.10
N VAL A 341 13.88 8.82 53.62
CA VAL A 341 12.74 8.44 54.46
C VAL A 341 13.17 7.47 55.56
N ALA A 342 13.93 6.42 55.22
CA ALA A 342 14.44 5.48 56.22
C ALA A 342 15.32 6.16 57.28
N LEU A 343 16.16 7.13 56.89
CA LEU A 343 16.96 7.92 57.82
C LEU A 343 16.10 8.83 58.70
N GLN A 344 15.04 9.44 58.16
CA GLN A 344 14.09 10.25 58.92
C GLN A 344 13.33 9.40 59.94
N GLU A 345 12.83 8.23 59.54
CA GLU A 345 12.16 7.28 60.44
C GLU A 345 13.11 6.78 61.53
N TRP A 346 14.36 6.46 61.19
CA TRP A 346 15.38 6.09 62.17
C TRP A 346 15.67 7.22 63.16
N ALA A 347 15.77 8.46 62.69
CA ALA A 347 15.96 9.62 63.55
C ALA A 347 14.77 9.82 64.50
N LEU A 348 13.53 9.71 64.01
CA LEU A 348 12.32 9.80 64.83
C LEU A 348 12.26 8.66 65.87
N ALA A 349 12.52 7.42 65.46
CA ALA A 349 12.58 6.28 66.37
C ALA A 349 13.68 6.45 67.43
N SER A 350 14.83 7.01 67.06
CA SER A 350 15.92 7.34 67.99
C SER A 350 15.49 8.40 69.01
N THR A 351 14.76 9.44 68.58
CA THR A 351 14.24 10.47 69.50
C THR A 351 13.18 9.92 70.45
N GLU A 352 12.26 9.07 69.99
CA GLU A 352 11.23 8.47 70.85
C GLU A 352 11.85 7.46 71.83
N SER A 353 12.84 6.67 71.40
CA SER A 353 13.59 5.78 72.27
C SER A 353 14.32 6.54 73.40
N LYS A 354 14.94 7.69 73.07
CA LYS A 354 15.53 8.58 74.07
C LYS A 354 14.47 9.11 75.04
N ARG A 355 13.30 9.55 74.54
CA ARG A 355 12.18 10.03 75.36
C ARG A 355 11.68 8.96 76.34
N LEU A 356 11.43 7.75 75.84
CA LEU A 356 11.01 6.60 76.66
C LEU A 356 12.06 6.24 77.72
N THR A 357 13.34 6.32 77.37
CA THR A 357 14.42 6.10 78.33
C THR A 357 14.43 7.16 79.43
N THR A 358 14.28 8.44 79.06
CA THR A 358 14.18 9.53 80.05
C THR A 358 12.93 9.42 80.93
N ASP A 359 11.78 9.03 80.37
CA ASP A 359 10.55 8.82 81.14
C ASP A 359 10.69 7.64 82.11
N ARG A 360 11.38 6.56 81.68
CA ARG A 360 11.68 5.42 82.55
C ARG A 360 12.64 5.79 83.68
N CYS A 361 13.67 6.61 83.41
CA CYS A 361 14.55 7.13 84.45
C CYS A 361 13.78 7.97 85.47
N ARG A 362 12.94 8.91 85.03
CA ARG A 362 12.07 9.70 85.92
C ARG A 362 11.12 8.84 86.76
N GLY A 363 10.51 7.83 86.15
CA GLY A 363 9.64 6.89 86.87
C GLY A 363 10.38 6.08 87.93
N LEU A 364 11.63 5.70 87.67
CA LEU A 364 12.49 5.03 88.65
C LEU A 364 12.91 5.99 89.76
N GLU A 365 13.29 7.23 89.44
CA GLU A 365 13.61 8.28 90.41
C GLU A 365 12.43 8.52 91.38
N ALA A 366 11.21 8.68 90.86
CA ALA A 366 10.00 8.86 91.67
C ALA A 366 9.72 7.67 92.62
N ARG A 367 9.94 6.43 92.15
CA ARG A 367 9.79 5.22 92.98
C ARG A 367 10.87 5.12 94.05
N VAL A 368 12.09 5.53 93.75
CA VAL A 368 13.18 5.59 94.74
C VAL A 368 12.84 6.62 95.81
N GLU A 369 12.36 7.80 95.43
CA GLU A 369 11.92 8.83 96.37
C GLU A 369 10.74 8.36 97.26
N GLU A 370 9.77 7.64 96.69
CA GLU A 370 8.68 7.02 97.47
C GLU A 370 9.22 6.00 98.49
N LEU A 371 10.11 5.11 98.06
CA LEU A 371 10.74 4.11 98.93
C LEU A 371 11.59 4.77 100.02
N GLU A 372 12.35 5.81 99.69
CA GLU A 372 13.09 6.62 100.67
C GLU A 372 12.14 7.27 101.68
N GLY A 373 10.98 7.76 101.24
CA GLY A 373 9.92 8.28 102.11
C GLY A 373 9.33 7.22 103.05
N VAL A 374 9.09 6.00 102.55
CA VAL A 374 8.63 4.86 103.36
C VAL A 374 9.69 4.43 104.38
N VAL A 375 10.95 4.30 103.96
CA VAL A 375 12.07 3.99 104.85
C VAL A 375 12.24 5.08 105.90
N LYS A 376 12.09 6.35 105.53
CA LYS A 376 12.15 7.47 106.45
C LYS A 376 11.02 7.39 107.49
N LYS A 377 9.79 7.07 107.10
CA LYS A 377 8.66 6.84 108.03
C LYS A 377 8.91 5.67 109.00
N ILE A 378 9.51 4.58 108.51
CA ILE A 378 9.88 3.42 109.34
C ILE A 378 10.99 3.77 110.33
N THR A 379 11.97 4.57 109.91
CA THR A 379 13.15 4.93 110.71
C THR A 379 12.90 6.14 111.64
N SER A 380 11.96 7.03 111.33
CA SER A 380 11.62 8.19 112.16
C SER A 380 10.75 7.86 113.38
N GLY A 381 10.41 6.58 113.60
CA GLY A 381 9.92 6.11 114.89
C GLY A 381 8.66 6.81 115.39
N ASP A 382 7.55 6.67 114.68
CA ASP A 382 6.23 6.85 115.28
C ASP A 382 5.82 5.53 115.95
N VAL A 383 5.97 5.52 117.27
CA VAL A 383 5.81 4.37 118.16
C VAL A 383 4.32 4.13 118.39
N GLU A 384 3.62 3.55 117.41
CA GLU A 384 2.32 2.89 117.69
C GLU A 384 1.90 1.79 116.70
N PHE A 385 2.84 1.18 115.97
CA PHE A 385 2.56 -0.01 115.13
C PHE A 385 3.24 -1.29 115.66
N LYS A 386 3.29 -1.45 116.99
CA LYS A 386 3.84 -2.64 117.66
C LYS A 386 2.82 -3.38 118.55
N ARG A 387 1.52 -3.24 118.27
CA ARG A 387 0.47 -4.11 118.82
C ARG A 387 -0.62 -4.29 117.77
N LEU A 388 -1.05 -5.54 117.57
CA LEU A 388 -1.90 -6.05 116.46
C LEU A 388 -1.03 -6.24 115.19
N CYS A 389 -0.53 -7.43 114.84
CA CYS A 389 -1.24 -8.69 114.72
C CYS A 389 -0.35 -9.87 115.12
N SER A 390 -0.60 -10.38 116.32
CA SER A 390 -0.57 -11.80 116.62
C SER A 390 -1.97 -12.32 116.30
N ASP A 391 -2.29 -12.55 115.04
CA ASP A 391 -3.19 -13.65 114.68
C ASP A 391 -3.12 -13.94 113.19
N GLY A 392 -3.30 -15.21 112.85
CA GLY A 392 -2.97 -15.79 111.56
C GLY A 392 -3.84 -15.34 110.38
N SER A 393 -3.45 -15.85 109.20
CA SER A 393 -4.18 -15.82 107.93
C SER A 393 -4.03 -14.54 107.09
N LEU A 394 -2.91 -14.41 106.38
CA LEU A 394 -2.84 -13.71 105.09
C LEU A 394 -1.60 -14.14 104.31
N GLY A 395 -1.57 -15.42 103.95
CA GLY A 395 -0.63 -15.99 102.99
C GLY A 395 -1.38 -16.39 101.74
N ALA A 396 -1.60 -15.46 100.80
CA ALA A 396 -2.02 -15.79 99.43
C ALA A 396 -1.75 -14.66 98.42
N ASP A 397 -1.96 -13.38 98.78
CA ASP A 397 -2.12 -12.35 97.72
C ASP A 397 -0.85 -11.63 97.26
N ILE A 398 0.31 -11.87 97.89
CA ILE A 398 1.57 -11.23 97.47
C ILE A 398 2.33 -12.07 96.43
N ALA A 399 1.99 -13.36 96.29
CA ALA A 399 2.63 -14.25 95.31
C ALA A 399 2.02 -14.13 93.89
N GLU A 400 0.87 -13.48 93.73
CA GLU A 400 0.19 -13.37 92.43
C GLU A 400 0.56 -12.08 91.65
N SER A 401 1.13 -11.07 92.32
CA SER A 401 1.49 -9.80 91.68
C SER A 401 2.85 -9.81 90.94
N VAL A 402 3.68 -10.84 91.14
CA VAL A 402 5.01 -10.95 90.49
C VAL A 402 4.99 -11.84 89.23
N LYS A 403 3.87 -12.53 88.95
CA LYS A 403 3.75 -13.47 87.82
C LYS A 403 3.17 -12.85 86.54
N SER A 404 2.70 -11.60 86.55
CA SER A 404 2.05 -10.94 85.41
C SER A 404 2.99 -10.17 84.48
N ILE A 405 4.30 -10.07 84.77
CA ILE A 405 5.25 -9.26 83.97
C ILE A 405 5.93 -10.08 82.84
N ALA A 406 5.73 -11.40 82.78
CA ALA A 406 6.38 -12.27 81.79
C ALA A 406 5.42 -12.76 80.69
N SER A 407 4.73 -11.86 79.97
CA SER A 407 4.05 -12.23 78.72
C SER A 407 3.72 -11.03 77.82
N HIS A 408 4.73 -10.50 77.12
CA HIS A 408 4.50 -9.86 75.82
C HIS A 408 5.51 -10.40 74.82
N LYS A 409 5.11 -11.54 74.23
CA LYS A 409 5.66 -12.13 73.01
C LYS A 409 5.37 -11.21 71.82
N SER A 410 6.41 -10.92 71.05
CA SER A 410 6.47 -10.91 69.58
C SER A 410 5.13 -10.79 68.83
N ALA A 411 4.81 -9.59 68.36
CA ALA A 411 3.96 -9.40 67.18
C ALA A 411 4.81 -8.68 66.12
N GLY A 412 5.11 -9.40 65.05
CA GLY A 412 5.87 -8.91 63.91
C GLY A 412 5.12 -7.79 63.19
N LEU A 413 5.79 -6.66 63.03
CA LEU A 413 5.43 -5.66 62.04
C LEU A 413 5.87 -6.20 60.66
N SER A 414 4.89 -6.70 59.91
CA SER A 414 4.96 -6.88 58.47
C SER A 414 3.76 -6.12 57.89
N GLY A 415 4.03 -5.07 57.13
CA GLY A 415 3.00 -4.21 56.56
C GLY A 415 3.59 -2.97 55.93
N ALA A 416 4.53 -3.19 55.01
CA ALA A 416 5.09 -2.14 54.18
C ALA A 416 4.03 -1.60 53.20
N THR A 417 3.91 -0.28 53.19
CA THR A 417 3.80 0.58 52.01
C THR A 417 2.66 0.32 51.00
N SER A 418 1.63 1.16 51.08
CA SER A 418 0.96 1.70 49.90
C SER A 418 0.86 3.22 50.05
N LEU A 419 1.76 3.93 49.38
CA LEU A 419 1.74 5.37 49.17
C LEU A 419 0.98 5.65 47.87
N ALA A 420 -0.14 6.38 47.94
CA ALA A 420 -0.39 7.60 47.14
C ALA A 420 -1.90 7.93 46.97
N SER A 421 -2.25 9.13 47.43
CA SER A 421 -3.05 10.13 46.70
C SER A 421 -4.59 10.02 46.62
N GLY A 422 -5.27 10.67 47.57
CA GLY A 422 -6.03 11.89 47.23
C GLY A 422 -7.44 11.75 46.63
N ASN A 423 -8.20 10.74 47.03
CA ASN A 423 -9.66 10.72 47.10
C ASN A 423 -10.01 9.42 47.84
N ASP A 424 -10.42 9.49 49.11
CA ASP A 424 -10.55 8.32 50.00
C ASP A 424 -11.60 7.27 49.56
N ASN A 425 -12.27 7.50 48.42
CA ASN A 425 -13.28 6.64 47.83
C ASN A 425 -12.88 6.03 46.47
N GLU A 426 -11.65 6.27 45.97
CA GLU A 426 -11.18 5.72 44.68
C GLU A 426 -10.18 4.58 44.88
N ARG A 427 -10.50 3.40 44.36
CA ARG A 427 -9.61 2.23 44.34
C ARG A 427 -9.21 1.91 42.90
N ILE A 428 -7.94 2.16 42.55
CA ILE A 428 -7.41 1.83 41.23
C ILE A 428 -7.34 0.30 41.11
N LEU A 429 -8.12 -0.25 40.17
CA LEU A 429 -8.18 -1.68 39.89
C LEU A 429 -6.98 -2.12 39.05
N TRP A 430 -6.64 -1.35 38.02
CA TRP A 430 -5.44 -1.52 37.21
C TRP A 430 -5.19 -0.29 36.33
N THR A 431 -3.96 -0.18 35.85
CA THR A 431 -3.51 0.82 34.86
C THR A 431 -2.93 0.10 33.65
N LYS A 432 -3.34 0.49 32.44
CA LYS A 432 -2.80 0.00 31.17
C LYS A 432 -2.37 1.17 30.30
N SER A 433 -1.17 1.08 29.73
CA SER A 433 -0.66 2.08 28.80
C SER A 433 -0.14 1.40 27.53
N SER A 434 -0.36 2.02 26.38
CA SER A 434 0.16 1.54 25.10
C SER A 434 0.32 2.68 24.10
N SER A 435 0.82 2.34 22.91
CA SER A 435 0.85 3.26 21.78
C SER A 435 0.36 2.56 20.51
N LEU A 436 -0.33 3.32 19.66
CA LEU A 436 -0.88 2.84 18.40
C LEU A 436 -0.62 3.87 17.29
N VAL A 437 -0.17 3.41 16.13
CA VAL A 437 -0.08 4.25 14.93
C VAL A 437 -1.34 4.06 14.09
N VAL A 438 -2.09 5.14 13.89
CA VAL A 438 -3.30 5.17 13.05
C VAL A 438 -2.95 5.84 11.73
N GLY A 439 -2.98 5.08 10.64
CA GLY A 439 -2.70 5.57 9.28
C GLY A 439 -3.64 6.70 8.85
N ALA A 440 -3.25 7.47 7.84
CA ALA A 440 -4.14 8.45 7.19
C ALA A 440 -5.35 7.72 6.57
N GLY A 441 -6.56 8.23 6.80
CA GLY A 441 -7.79 7.59 6.33
C GLY A 441 -8.21 6.33 7.12
N MET A 442 -7.47 5.94 8.17
CA MET A 442 -7.71 4.69 8.90
C MET A 442 -8.36 4.92 10.27
N VAL A 443 -8.82 3.83 10.88
CA VAL A 443 -9.29 3.79 12.27
C VAL A 443 -8.49 2.75 13.04
N GLY A 444 -7.95 3.15 14.19
CA GLY A 444 -7.29 2.27 15.14
C GLY A 444 -8.19 1.98 16.33
N GLN A 445 -8.07 0.79 16.93
CA GLN A 445 -8.83 0.43 18.12
C GLN A 445 -7.99 -0.36 19.12
N ALA A 446 -8.35 -0.26 20.40
CA ALA A 446 -7.80 -1.07 21.49
C ALA A 446 -8.94 -1.65 22.31
N GLN A 447 -8.94 -2.97 22.48
CA GLN A 447 -9.91 -3.69 23.29
C GLN A 447 -9.36 -3.84 24.70
N ILE A 448 -10.18 -3.50 25.70
CA ILE A 448 -9.76 -3.46 27.09
C ILE A 448 -10.77 -4.21 27.94
N GLU A 449 -10.30 -5.30 28.52
CA GLU A 449 -11.06 -6.10 29.47
C GLU A 449 -10.73 -5.68 30.90
N LEU A 450 -11.76 -5.68 31.74
CA LEU A 450 -11.66 -5.44 33.17
C LEU A 450 -10.92 -6.57 33.87
N GLY A 451 -11.06 -7.81 33.37
CA GLY A 451 -10.43 -9.00 33.92
C GLY A 451 -11.16 -9.56 35.14
N GLN A 452 -10.48 -10.45 35.88
CA GLN A 452 -10.97 -10.99 37.15
C GLN A 452 -10.63 -10.03 38.28
N VAL A 453 -11.46 -9.01 38.46
CA VAL A 453 -11.32 -8.04 39.55
C VAL A 453 -12.52 -8.15 40.47
N GLN A 454 -12.26 -8.23 41.79
CA GLN A 454 -13.32 -8.19 42.79
C GLN A 454 -13.84 -6.75 42.91
N ILE A 455 -15.11 -6.56 42.58
CA ILE A 455 -15.83 -5.29 42.65
C ILE A 455 -16.94 -5.48 43.67
N GLU A 456 -16.96 -4.63 44.69
CA GLU A 456 -17.97 -4.68 45.73
C GLU A 456 -19.31 -4.18 45.19
N ALA A 457 -20.43 -4.64 45.77
CA ALA A 457 -21.78 -4.31 45.26
C ALA A 457 -22.12 -2.81 45.33
N TYR A 458 -21.41 -2.05 46.16
CA TYR A 458 -21.56 -0.60 46.30
C TYR A 458 -20.58 0.19 45.43
N GLU A 459 -19.60 -0.47 44.78
CA GLU A 459 -18.63 0.20 43.94
C GLU A 459 -19.14 0.34 42.50
N THR A 460 -18.92 1.50 41.89
CA THR A 460 -19.10 1.73 40.46
C THR A 460 -17.75 1.81 39.77
N VAL A 461 -17.58 1.06 38.67
CA VAL A 461 -16.34 1.10 37.88
C VAL A 461 -16.37 2.24 36.87
N ILE A 462 -15.34 3.08 36.93
CA ILE A 462 -15.08 4.20 36.03
C ILE A 462 -13.83 3.90 35.19
N LEU A 463 -13.91 4.19 33.89
CA LEU A 463 -12.75 4.20 33.00
C LEU A 463 -12.20 5.63 32.95
N ARG A 464 -11.03 5.86 33.54
CA ARG A 464 -10.25 7.09 33.38
C ARG A 464 -9.28 6.90 32.24
N TYR A 465 -9.24 7.84 31.29
CA TYR A 465 -8.34 7.78 30.15
C TYR A 465 -7.52 9.05 30.01
N LYS A 466 -6.31 8.89 29.48
CA LYS A 466 -5.41 9.94 29.04
C LYS A 466 -4.83 9.55 27.69
N ILE A 467 -4.88 10.46 26.75
CA ILE A 467 -4.41 10.31 25.37
C ILE A 467 -3.41 11.43 25.10
N ASP A 468 -2.27 11.09 24.53
CA ASP A 468 -1.26 12.04 24.08
C ASP A 468 -0.94 11.75 22.60
N LEU A 469 -1.08 12.77 21.75
CA LEU A 469 -0.67 12.70 20.35
C LEU A 469 0.77 13.19 20.26
N THR A 470 1.66 12.44 19.60
CA THR A 470 3.11 12.75 19.59
C THR A 470 3.44 14.15 19.08
N ALA A 471 2.58 14.76 18.27
CA ALA A 471 2.69 16.16 17.89
C ALA A 471 1.43 16.93 18.30
N SER A 472 1.63 18.08 18.95
CA SER A 472 0.58 18.87 19.63
C SER A 472 -0.39 19.56 18.66
N ASP A 473 0.02 19.74 17.41
CA ASP A 473 -0.78 20.32 16.32
C ASP A 473 -1.74 19.29 15.69
N LEU A 474 -1.55 18.00 15.99
CA LEU A 474 -2.34 16.94 15.41
C LEU A 474 -3.66 16.75 16.15
N ASP A 475 -4.68 16.36 15.38
CA ASP A 475 -5.99 16.03 15.89
C ASP A 475 -6.44 14.62 15.50
N CYS A 476 -7.37 14.06 16.27
CA CYS A 476 -8.06 12.81 15.95
C CYS A 476 -9.47 12.78 16.58
N TYR A 477 -10.31 11.86 16.10
CA TYR A 477 -11.63 11.61 16.69
C TYR A 477 -11.57 10.38 17.60
N PHE A 478 -11.94 10.54 18.86
CA PHE A 478 -11.92 9.50 19.87
C PHE A 478 -13.33 9.05 20.27
N SER A 479 -13.52 7.74 20.48
CA SER A 479 -14.78 7.15 20.96
C SER A 479 -14.50 6.04 21.96
N VAL A 480 -15.43 5.83 22.89
CA VAL A 480 -15.41 4.70 23.84
C VAL A 480 -16.69 3.88 23.63
N LEU A 481 -16.52 2.65 23.17
CA LEU A 481 -17.61 1.70 22.90
C LEU A 481 -17.70 0.67 24.03
N LYS A 482 -18.92 0.23 24.37
CA LYS A 482 -19.16 -0.78 25.40
C LYS A 482 -18.99 -2.19 24.82
N GLY A 483 -18.30 -3.06 25.54
CA GLY A 483 -18.00 -4.44 25.13
C GLY A 483 -16.83 -4.58 24.18
N LEU A 484 -16.61 -5.81 23.73
CA LEU A 484 -15.64 -6.14 22.70
C LEU A 484 -16.26 -5.93 21.32
N VAL A 485 -15.75 -4.94 20.59
CA VAL A 485 -16.24 -4.61 19.24
C VAL A 485 -15.21 -5.04 18.22
N ASP A 486 -15.63 -5.87 17.26
CA ASP A 486 -14.81 -6.27 16.12
C ASP A 486 -14.45 -5.08 15.24
N ASP A 487 -13.33 -5.18 14.53
CA ASP A 487 -12.81 -4.13 13.63
C ASP A 487 -13.70 -3.86 12.38
N ASN A 488 -14.84 -4.53 12.27
CA ASN A 488 -15.76 -4.32 11.16
C ASN A 488 -16.46 -2.94 11.27
N PRO A 489 -16.40 -2.08 10.25
CA PRO A 489 -17.04 -0.77 10.28
C PRO A 489 -18.55 -0.83 10.57
N LYS A 490 -19.24 -1.89 10.13
CA LYS A 490 -20.68 -2.06 10.36
C LYS A 490 -21.00 -2.32 11.82
N THR A 491 -20.26 -3.21 12.49
CA THR A 491 -20.47 -3.53 13.91
C THR A 491 -20.14 -2.33 14.79
N ARG A 492 -19.06 -1.61 14.47
CA ARG A 492 -18.64 -0.39 15.16
C ARG A 492 -19.66 0.75 15.09
N ARG A 493 -20.39 0.90 13.97
CA ARG A 493 -21.46 1.91 13.86
C ARG A 493 -22.68 1.60 14.74
N VAL A 494 -23.00 0.32 14.95
CA VAL A 494 -24.19 -0.13 15.69
C VAL A 494 -23.90 -0.40 17.17
N ALA A 495 -22.63 -0.53 17.56
CA ALA A 495 -22.24 -0.79 18.95
C ALA A 495 -22.78 0.26 19.94
N ASP A 496 -23.11 -0.15 21.17
CA ASP A 496 -23.43 0.79 22.23
C ASP A 496 -22.17 1.58 22.61
N ALA A 497 -22.29 2.90 22.81
CA ALA A 497 -21.17 3.79 23.03
C ALA A 497 -21.41 4.67 24.26
N CYS A 498 -20.37 4.85 25.07
CA CYS A 498 -20.41 5.88 26.12
C CYS A 498 -20.39 7.28 25.49
N PHE A 499 -19.55 7.46 24.47
CA PHE A 499 -19.59 8.62 23.58
C PHE A 499 -18.93 8.29 22.24
N ARG A 500 -19.26 9.08 21.21
CA ARG A 500 -18.75 8.91 19.85
C ARG A 500 -18.16 10.22 19.32
N GLY A 501 -17.04 10.11 18.61
CA GLY A 501 -16.49 11.19 17.80
C GLY A 501 -16.10 12.44 18.59
N ARG A 502 -15.56 12.28 19.81
CA ARG A 502 -14.97 13.41 20.55
C ARG A 502 -13.72 13.86 19.81
N HIS A 503 -13.67 15.12 19.40
CA HIS A 503 -12.45 15.70 18.80
C HIS A 503 -11.39 15.92 19.89
N VAL A 504 -10.18 15.46 19.63
CA VAL A 504 -9.02 15.54 20.53
C VAL A 504 -7.87 16.18 19.76
N GLN A 505 -7.28 17.25 20.29
CA GLN A 505 -6.16 17.97 19.67
C GLN A 505 -4.97 17.99 20.63
N GLY A 506 -3.81 17.49 20.19
CA GLY A 506 -2.57 17.37 20.98
C GLY A 506 -2.61 16.37 22.14
N GLY A 507 -3.79 16.04 22.65
CA GLY A 507 -4.01 15.11 23.74
C GLY A 507 -5.35 15.39 24.43
N GLY A 508 -5.72 14.55 25.38
CA GLY A 508 -6.96 14.72 26.14
C GLY A 508 -7.14 13.64 27.18
N GLY A 509 -7.89 13.96 28.24
CA GLY A 509 -8.27 13.00 29.27
C GLY A 509 -9.72 13.14 29.68
N GLY A 510 -10.21 12.15 30.42
CA GLY A 510 -11.55 12.19 31.00
C GLY A 510 -11.93 10.88 31.67
N ASP A 511 -13.05 10.94 32.37
CA ASP A 511 -13.61 9.83 33.13
C ASP A 511 -14.94 9.40 32.49
N VAL A 512 -15.18 8.09 32.40
CA VAL A 512 -16.35 7.50 31.74
C VAL A 512 -16.95 6.41 32.61
N THR A 513 -18.19 6.60 33.03
CA THR A 513 -18.97 5.59 33.74
C THR A 513 -19.59 4.59 32.76
N GLY A 514 -19.80 3.35 33.22
CA GLY A 514 -20.48 2.31 32.44
C GLY A 514 -19.74 1.80 31.20
N ALA A 515 -18.44 2.12 31.05
CA ALA A 515 -17.61 1.64 29.94
C ALA A 515 -17.57 0.09 29.87
N PHE A 516 -17.55 -0.56 31.04
CA PHE A 516 -17.48 -2.02 31.18
C PHE A 516 -18.85 -2.70 31.32
N ALA A 517 -19.96 -1.98 31.09
CA ALA A 517 -21.31 -2.53 31.33
C ALA A 517 -21.70 -3.72 30.42
N LYS A 518 -20.93 -3.96 29.35
CA LYS A 518 -21.13 -5.09 28.43
C LYS A 518 -19.87 -5.95 28.42
N GLN A 519 -20.02 -7.25 28.70
CA GLN A 519 -18.93 -8.24 28.68
C GLN A 519 -17.74 -7.90 29.59
N ASN A 520 -17.90 -7.01 30.58
CA ASN A 520 -16.80 -6.50 31.41
C ASN A 520 -15.62 -5.98 30.55
N ALA A 521 -15.93 -5.40 29.39
CA ALA A 521 -14.95 -4.92 28.43
C ALA A 521 -15.41 -3.62 27.78
N CYS A 522 -14.46 -2.87 27.22
CA CYS A 522 -14.72 -1.72 26.38
C CYS A 522 -13.76 -1.70 25.19
N THR A 523 -14.11 -0.95 24.16
CA THR A 523 -13.26 -0.75 22.99
C THR A 523 -13.03 0.75 22.78
N LEU A 524 -11.76 1.14 22.86
CA LEU A 524 -11.28 2.47 22.55
C LEU A 524 -11.09 2.59 21.04
N VAL A 525 -11.57 3.67 20.43
CA VAL A 525 -11.50 3.86 18.97
C VAL A 525 -10.95 5.24 18.65
N TRP A 526 -9.90 5.28 17.83
CA TRP A 526 -9.31 6.50 17.29
C TRP A 526 -9.48 6.53 15.78
N SER A 527 -10.30 7.45 15.28
CA SER A 527 -10.50 7.68 13.85
C SER A 527 -9.59 8.80 13.34
N ASN A 528 -8.80 8.45 12.32
CA ASN A 528 -7.99 9.36 11.53
C ASN A 528 -8.52 9.44 10.08
N GLU A 529 -9.81 9.14 9.88
CA GLU A 529 -10.46 9.13 8.56
C GLU A 529 -10.43 10.50 7.87
N ARG A 530 -10.32 11.59 8.63
CA ARG A 530 -10.25 12.96 8.10
C ARG A 530 -8.84 13.41 7.71
N SER A 531 -7.78 12.69 8.10
CA SER A 531 -6.41 13.02 7.69
C SER A 531 -6.08 12.29 6.39
N TRP A 532 -5.69 13.03 5.36
CA TRP A 532 -5.32 12.45 4.06
C TRP A 532 -3.82 12.18 3.91
N VAL A 533 -2.99 12.84 4.71
CA VAL A 533 -1.54 12.87 4.48
C VAL A 533 -0.74 12.30 5.65
N ARG A 534 -1.17 12.55 6.89
CA ARG A 534 -0.33 12.27 8.06
C ARG A 534 -0.91 11.14 8.92
N PRO A 535 -0.15 10.08 9.22
CA PRO A 535 -0.52 9.12 10.27
C PRO A 535 -0.49 9.81 11.64
N ARG A 536 -1.13 9.20 12.64
CA ARG A 536 -1.17 9.68 14.03
C ARG A 536 -0.60 8.61 14.94
N THR A 537 0.48 8.93 15.65
CA THR A 537 0.94 8.09 16.77
C THR A 537 0.21 8.52 18.03
N VAL A 538 -0.64 7.64 18.53
CA VAL A 538 -1.48 7.84 19.70
C VAL A 538 -0.87 7.07 20.86
N LYS A 539 -0.38 7.78 21.88
CA LYS A 539 -0.04 7.19 23.18
C LYS A 539 -1.26 7.30 24.07
N TRP A 540 -1.59 6.23 24.78
CA TRP A 540 -2.74 6.24 25.68
C TRP A 540 -2.43 5.51 26.98
N THR A 541 -3.03 6.01 28.05
CA THR A 541 -3.06 5.39 29.37
C THR A 541 -4.52 5.34 29.81
N VAL A 542 -4.97 4.18 30.26
CA VAL A 542 -6.27 4.02 30.87
C VAL A 542 -6.17 3.36 32.24
N GLU A 543 -7.05 3.76 33.12
CA GLU A 543 -7.18 3.26 34.48
C GLU A 543 -8.62 2.81 34.67
N ALA A 544 -8.79 1.60 35.21
CA ALA A 544 -10.07 1.19 35.77
C ALA A 544 -10.06 1.52 37.25
N ILE A 545 -11.05 2.29 37.69
CA ILE A 545 -11.13 2.80 39.06
C ILE A 545 -12.49 2.39 39.62
N ALA A 546 -12.50 1.72 40.76
CA ALA A 546 -13.71 1.47 41.53
C ALA A 546 -13.95 2.67 42.46
N VAL A 547 -15.16 3.23 42.42
CA VAL A 547 -15.56 4.38 43.23
C VAL A 547 -16.77 4.01 44.07
N VAL A 548 -16.73 4.32 45.36
CA VAL A 548 -17.81 4.07 46.34
C VAL A 548 -18.98 5.05 46.19
#